data_AF-A0A562V4Y1-F1
#
_entry.id   AF-A0A562V4Y1-F1
#
_cell.length_a   1.000
_cell.length_b   1.000
_cell.length_c   1.000
_cell.angle_alpha   90.00
_cell.angle_beta   90.00
_cell.angle_gamma   90.00
#
_symmetry.space_group_name_H-M   'P 1'
#
loop_
_entity.id
_entity.type
_entity.pdbx_description
1 polymer ?
#
loop_
_entity_poly.entity_id
_entity_poly.type
_entity_poly.pdbx_seq_one_letter_code
_entity_poly.pdbx_strand_id
1 'polypeptide(L)'
;MVGMIEILGLPLHPLLIHLPVVLFPALALFLLGYLLVPRLRQRIGWLVMTLSVLTPAAVVAGWWSGHRFYDEHIEMITAAGASTETFENLLADHMANGDVVVWLVPPLAPLIWLFGALERGRRSAAASLTAPATDGQESAPTGTDPAAKGRRVVMVVLALVILGLAGVAGYYVFETGHTGAEAVWGTP
;
A
#
# COMPACT_ATOMS: atom_id res chain seq x y z
N MET A 1 -28.36 -21.76 -5.51
CA MET A 1 -27.75 -21.57 -4.19
C MET A 1 -26.52 -20.70 -4.38
N VAL A 2 -26.67 -19.40 -4.19
CA VAL A 2 -25.55 -18.45 -4.21
C VAL A 2 -24.87 -18.60 -2.85
N GLY A 3 -23.79 -19.37 -2.80
CA GLY A 3 -23.03 -19.55 -1.57
C GLY A 3 -22.28 -18.26 -1.25
N MET A 4 -22.60 -17.61 -0.12
CA MET A 4 -21.69 -16.63 0.46
C MET A 4 -20.35 -17.33 0.72
N ILE A 5 -19.23 -16.70 0.36
CA ILE A 5 -17.92 -17.26 0.72
C ILE A 5 -17.82 -17.20 2.24
N GLU A 6 -17.82 -18.36 2.87
CA GLU A 6 -17.71 -18.52 4.32
C GLU A 6 -16.34 -19.10 4.66
N ILE A 7 -15.70 -18.56 5.69
CA ILE A 7 -14.54 -19.19 6.34
C ILE A 7 -14.94 -19.44 7.79
N LEU A 8 -14.92 -20.71 8.21
CA LEU A 8 -15.30 -21.13 9.57
C LEU A 8 -16.73 -20.70 9.97
N GLY A 9 -17.65 -20.60 9.01
CA GLY A 9 -19.05 -20.19 9.22
C GLY A 9 -19.25 -18.69 9.43
N LEU A 10 -18.22 -17.87 9.20
CA LEU A 10 -18.33 -16.41 9.20
C LEU A 10 -18.32 -15.88 7.76
N PRO A 11 -19.13 -14.84 7.44
CA PRO A 11 -19.06 -14.18 6.16
C PRO A 11 -17.64 -13.66 5.94
N LEU A 12 -17.00 -14.09 4.84
CA LEU A 12 -15.62 -13.74 4.56
C LEU A 12 -15.44 -12.23 4.34
N HIS A 13 -16.49 -11.58 3.82
CA HIS A 13 -16.45 -10.18 3.42
C HIS A 13 -16.04 -9.23 4.57
N PRO A 14 -16.68 -9.24 5.77
CA PRO A 14 -16.21 -8.48 6.92
C PRO A 14 -14.74 -8.70 7.29
N LEU A 15 -14.23 -9.93 7.25
CA LEU A 15 -12.83 -10.19 7.60
C LEU A 15 -11.87 -9.58 6.56
N LEU A 16 -12.19 -9.70 5.27
CA LEU A 16 -11.36 -9.17 4.19
C LEU A 16 -11.32 -7.65 4.15
N ILE A 17 -12.42 -6.96 4.48
CA ILE A 17 -12.44 -5.48 4.52
C ILE A 17 -11.68 -4.89 5.71
N HIS A 18 -11.52 -5.63 6.81
CA HIS A 18 -10.73 -5.17 7.95
C HIS A 18 -9.22 -5.19 7.67
N LEU A 19 -8.75 -6.10 6.81
CA LEU A 19 -7.31 -6.23 6.53
C LEU A 19 -6.69 -4.95 5.93
N PRO A 20 -7.25 -4.31 4.88
CA PRO A 20 -6.76 -3.03 4.37
C PRO A 20 -6.70 -1.93 5.44
N VAL A 21 -7.74 -1.83 6.27
CA VAL A 21 -7.87 -0.79 7.30
C VAL A 21 -6.80 -0.90 8.39
N VAL A 22 -6.26 -2.09 8.62
CA VAL A 22 -5.16 -2.30 9.58
C VAL A 22 -3.79 -2.25 8.89
N LEU A 23 -3.64 -2.94 7.77
CA LEU A 23 -2.35 -3.12 7.11
C LEU A 23 -1.87 -1.83 6.44
N PHE A 24 -2.76 -1.06 5.81
CA PHE A 24 -2.35 0.15 5.12
C PHE A 24 -1.84 1.24 6.10
N PRO A 25 -2.55 1.58 7.20
CA PRO A 25 -2.00 2.51 8.19
C PRO A 25 -0.68 2.03 8.81
N ALA A 26 -0.56 0.72 9.08
CA ALA A 26 0.70 0.16 9.56
C ALA A 26 1.83 0.37 8.54
N LEU A 27 1.59 0.05 7.26
CA LEU A 27 2.55 0.29 6.18
C LEU A 27 2.93 1.76 6.10
N ALA A 28 1.96 2.69 6.10
CA ALA A 28 2.20 4.12 6.01
C ALA A 28 3.11 4.63 7.15
N LEU A 29 2.86 4.21 8.39
CA LEU A 29 3.67 4.59 9.55
C LEU A 29 5.11 4.05 9.46
N PHE A 30 5.28 2.76 9.16
CA PHE A 30 6.60 2.17 9.01
C PHE A 30 7.36 2.73 7.80
N LEU A 31 6.66 3.01 6.71
CA LEU A 31 7.22 3.60 5.49
C LEU A 31 7.73 5.02 5.76
N LEU A 32 6.99 5.83 6.53
CA LEU A 32 7.43 7.15 6.97
C LEU A 32 8.75 7.07 7.76
N GLY A 33 8.81 6.18 8.75
CA GLY A 33 10.03 5.95 9.54
C GLY A 33 11.19 5.44 8.67
N TYR A 34 10.90 4.57 7.71
CA TYR A 34 11.90 3.98 6.81
C TYR A 34 12.49 5.00 5.84
N LEU A 35 11.66 5.86 5.25
CA LEU A 35 12.12 6.87 4.30
C LEU A 35 12.84 8.03 5.00
N LEU A 36 12.29 8.52 6.12
CA LEU A 36 12.80 9.73 6.80
C LEU A 36 13.95 9.47 7.77
N VAL A 37 14.07 8.26 8.35
CA VAL A 37 15.07 7.97 9.39
C VAL A 37 16.07 6.90 8.90
N PRO A 38 17.26 7.30 8.39
CA PRO A 38 18.23 6.35 7.83
C PRO A 38 18.66 5.22 8.77
N ARG A 39 18.71 5.49 10.08
CA ARG A 39 19.06 4.53 11.13
C ARG A 39 18.01 3.42 11.28
N LEU A 40 16.74 3.73 11.03
CA LEU A 40 15.64 2.79 11.23
C LEU A 40 15.58 1.74 10.10
N ARG A 41 16.09 2.09 8.90
CA ARG A 41 16.06 1.25 7.69
C ARG A 41 16.61 -0.17 7.89
N GLN A 42 17.63 -0.34 8.74
CA GLN A 42 18.18 -1.68 9.02
C GLN A 42 17.27 -2.52 9.93
N ARG A 43 16.54 -1.87 10.85
CA ARG A 43 15.71 -2.54 11.86
C ARG A 43 14.32 -2.87 11.34
N ILE A 44 13.68 -1.92 10.66
CA ILE A 44 12.29 -2.07 10.19
C ILE A 44 12.18 -2.37 8.68
N GLY A 45 13.30 -2.45 7.96
CA GLY A 45 13.28 -2.64 6.51
C GLY A 45 12.54 -3.91 6.09
N TRP A 46 12.70 -5.01 6.82
CA TRP A 46 12.00 -6.25 6.54
C TRP A 46 10.48 -6.10 6.74
N LEU A 47 10.03 -5.40 7.79
CA LEU A 47 8.61 -5.11 8.05
C LEU A 47 8.00 -4.34 6.87
N VAL A 48 8.68 -3.29 6.40
CA VAL A 48 8.19 -2.48 5.27
C VAL A 48 8.08 -3.31 4.00
N MET A 49 9.06 -4.17 3.69
CA MET A 49 9.01 -5.02 2.49
C MET A 49 7.90 -6.08 2.57
N THR A 50 7.66 -6.65 3.76
CA THR A 50 6.56 -7.59 3.97
C THR A 50 5.22 -6.88 3.86
N LEU A 51 5.04 -5.76 4.55
CA LEU A 51 3.79 -4.97 4.50
C LEU A 51 3.51 -4.41 3.10
N SER A 52 4.55 -4.07 2.32
CA SER A 52 4.36 -3.59 0.95
C SER A 52 3.80 -4.66 0.02
N VAL A 53 3.85 -5.94 0.39
CA VAL A 53 3.24 -7.04 -0.37
C VAL A 53 1.87 -7.42 0.22
N LEU A 54 1.79 -7.54 1.55
CA LEU A 54 0.54 -7.92 2.22
C LEU A 54 -0.56 -6.87 2.06
N THR A 55 -0.20 -5.58 2.09
CA THR A 55 -1.18 -4.49 2.01
C THR A 55 -1.89 -4.46 0.64
N PRO A 56 -1.19 -4.45 -0.51
CA PRO A 56 -1.86 -4.59 -1.80
C PRO A 56 -2.71 -5.85 -1.94
N ALA A 57 -2.22 -6.99 -1.45
CA ALA A 57 -2.96 -8.24 -1.53
C ALA A 57 -4.27 -8.15 -0.73
N ALA A 58 -4.23 -7.55 0.46
CA ALA A 58 -5.42 -7.30 1.27
C ALA A 58 -6.38 -6.31 0.60
N VAL A 59 -5.88 -5.23 0.00
CA VAL A 59 -6.69 -4.24 -0.73
C VAL A 59 -7.42 -4.91 -1.89
N VAL A 60 -6.73 -5.70 -2.71
CA VAL A 60 -7.35 -6.43 -3.83
C VAL A 60 -8.38 -7.44 -3.34
N ALA A 61 -8.08 -8.18 -2.28
CA ALA A 61 -9.02 -9.15 -1.70
C ALA A 61 -10.28 -8.47 -1.13
N GLY A 62 -10.11 -7.35 -0.41
CA GLY A 62 -11.21 -6.54 0.10
C GLY A 62 -12.09 -6.01 -1.03
N TRP A 63 -11.47 -5.37 -2.03
CA TRP A 63 -12.15 -4.83 -3.22
C TRP A 63 -12.94 -5.90 -3.98
N TRP A 64 -12.32 -7.05 -4.26
CA TRP A 64 -12.99 -8.16 -4.96
C TRP A 64 -14.16 -8.73 -4.17
N SER A 65 -13.97 -8.91 -2.85
CA SER A 65 -15.03 -9.40 -1.98
C SER A 65 -16.22 -8.44 -1.88
N GLY A 66 -15.96 -7.13 -1.89
CA GLY A 66 -16.98 -6.08 -1.85
C GLY A 66 -17.82 -6.01 -3.11
N HIS A 67 -17.19 -6.11 -4.28
CA HIS A 67 -17.92 -6.18 -5.56
C HIS A 67 -18.84 -7.39 -5.61
N ARG A 68 -18.35 -8.56 -5.19
CA ARG A 68 -19.17 -9.77 -5.15
C ARG A 68 -20.36 -9.62 -4.19
N PHE A 69 -20.13 -9.03 -3.01
CA PHE A 69 -21.20 -8.75 -2.04
C PHE A 69 -22.25 -7.78 -2.61
N TYR A 70 -21.80 -6.72 -3.28
CA TYR A 70 -22.65 -5.72 -3.94
C TYR A 70 -23.54 -6.38 -5.00
N ASP A 71 -22.95 -7.13 -5.92
CA ASP A 71 -23.68 -7.81 -7.01
C ASP A 71 -24.72 -8.80 -6.46
N GLU A 72 -24.35 -9.60 -5.45
CA GLU A 72 -25.26 -10.56 -4.81
C GLU A 72 -26.44 -9.87 -4.08
N HIS A 73 -26.21 -8.72 -3.46
CA HIS A 73 -27.27 -7.95 -2.82
C HIS A 73 -28.22 -7.30 -3.84
N ILE A 74 -27.68 -6.76 -4.93
CA ILE A 74 -28.49 -6.22 -6.04
C ILE A 74 -29.39 -7.32 -6.63
N GLU A 75 -28.86 -8.51 -6.87
CA GLU A 75 -29.64 -9.66 -7.36
C GLU A 75 -30.76 -10.03 -6.36
N MET A 76 -30.45 -10.08 -5.06
CA MET A 76 -31.42 -10.43 -4.02
C MET A 76 -32.56 -9.39 -3.91
N ILE A 77 -32.24 -8.10 -3.89
CA ILE A 77 -33.21 -7.00 -3.83
C ILE A 77 -34.12 -7.01 -5.06
N THR A 78 -33.52 -7.18 -6.24
CA THR A 78 -34.24 -7.25 -7.52
C THR A 78 -35.16 -8.47 -7.58
N ALA A 79 -34.69 -9.64 -7.12
CA ALA A 79 -35.48 -10.86 -7.06
C ALA A 79 -36.67 -10.76 -6.09
N ALA A 80 -36.55 -9.92 -5.06
CA ALA A 80 -37.65 -9.57 -4.15
C ALA A 80 -38.64 -8.55 -4.73
N GLY A 81 -38.40 -8.03 -5.95
CA GLY A 81 -39.24 -7.03 -6.61
C GLY A 81 -39.11 -5.62 -6.01
N ALA A 82 -38.05 -5.35 -5.25
CA ALA A 82 -37.78 -4.06 -4.63
C ALA A 82 -36.81 -3.21 -5.49
N SER A 83 -36.84 -1.89 -5.30
CA SER A 83 -35.87 -0.97 -5.92
C SER A 83 -34.48 -1.10 -5.28
N THR A 84 -33.43 -1.04 -6.08
CA THR A 84 -32.03 -1.04 -5.64
C THR A 84 -31.49 0.36 -5.36
N GLU A 85 -32.19 1.42 -5.81
CA GLU A 85 -31.69 2.81 -5.81
C GLU A 85 -31.18 3.27 -4.45
N THR A 86 -31.89 2.93 -3.36
CA THR A 86 -31.45 3.29 -2.00
C THR A 86 -30.14 2.61 -1.64
N PHE A 87 -29.98 1.34 -1.96
CA PHE A 87 -28.75 0.58 -1.68
C PHE A 87 -27.57 1.09 -2.52
N GLU A 88 -27.82 1.34 -3.81
CA GLU A 88 -26.81 1.87 -4.73
C GLU A 88 -26.31 3.25 -4.28
N ASN A 89 -27.23 4.16 -3.94
CA ASN A 89 -26.88 5.50 -3.47
C ASN A 89 -26.13 5.47 -2.13
N LEU A 90 -26.50 4.57 -1.21
CA LEU A 90 -25.80 4.42 0.08
C LEU A 90 -24.35 3.93 -0.09
N LEU A 91 -24.06 3.11 -1.11
CA LEU A 91 -22.72 2.52 -1.32
C LEU A 91 -21.90 3.20 -2.41
N ALA A 92 -22.46 4.12 -3.18
CA ALA A 92 -21.82 4.70 -4.36
C ALA A 92 -20.41 5.24 -4.08
N ASP A 93 -20.26 6.10 -3.07
CA ASP A 93 -18.97 6.70 -2.72
C ASP A 93 -18.00 5.67 -2.13
N HIS A 94 -18.50 4.70 -1.36
CA HIS A 94 -17.69 3.61 -0.83
C HIS A 94 -17.07 2.76 -1.96
N MET A 95 -17.88 2.39 -2.95
CA MET A 95 -17.45 1.61 -4.10
C MET A 95 -16.46 2.41 -4.98
N ALA A 96 -16.78 3.67 -5.28
CA ALA A 96 -15.92 4.54 -6.09
C ALA A 96 -14.55 4.77 -5.44
N ASN A 97 -14.50 5.00 -4.12
CA ASN A 97 -13.25 5.12 -3.41
C ASN A 97 -12.46 3.79 -3.42
N GLY A 98 -13.16 2.66 -3.23
CA GLY A 98 -12.56 1.33 -3.32
C GLY A 98 -11.87 1.06 -4.67
N ASP A 99 -12.50 1.48 -5.78
CA ASP A 99 -11.91 1.40 -7.12
C ASP A 99 -10.64 2.24 -7.24
N VAL A 100 -10.59 3.43 -6.65
CA VAL A 100 -9.36 4.24 -6.66
C VAL A 100 -8.25 3.54 -5.87
N VAL A 101 -8.54 3.03 -4.69
CA VAL A 101 -7.56 2.37 -3.80
C VAL A 101 -6.95 1.14 -4.48
N VAL A 102 -7.75 0.30 -5.15
CA VAL A 102 -7.24 -0.94 -5.77
C VAL A 102 -6.22 -0.68 -6.87
N TRP A 103 -6.32 0.46 -7.57
CA TRP A 103 -5.34 0.85 -8.59
C TRP A 103 -4.15 1.63 -8.02
N LEU A 104 -4.34 2.32 -6.91
CA LEU A 104 -3.32 3.21 -6.33
C LEU A 104 -2.33 2.48 -5.40
N VAL A 105 -2.79 1.51 -4.62
CA VAL A 105 -1.95 0.83 -3.60
C VAL A 105 -0.96 -0.18 -4.20
N PRO A 106 -1.31 -1.06 -5.16
CA PRO A 106 -0.37 -2.05 -5.69
C PRO A 106 0.93 -1.48 -6.29
N PRO A 107 0.92 -0.36 -7.03
CA PRO A 107 2.14 0.27 -7.53
C PRO A 107 3.14 0.70 -6.45
N LEU A 108 2.72 0.91 -5.18
CA LEU A 108 3.63 1.24 -4.09
C LEU A 108 4.63 0.10 -3.82
N ALA A 109 4.22 -1.16 -4.01
CA ALA A 109 5.07 -2.32 -3.75
C ALA A 109 6.37 -2.31 -4.57
N PRO A 110 6.34 -2.29 -5.92
CA PRO A 110 7.57 -2.27 -6.71
C PRO A 110 8.40 -0.99 -6.46
N LEU A 111 7.79 0.15 -6.17
CA LEU A 111 8.52 1.40 -5.86
C LEU A 111 9.29 1.29 -4.54
N ILE A 112 8.66 0.73 -3.51
CA ILE A 112 9.28 0.49 -2.19
C ILE A 112 10.43 -0.51 -2.33
N TRP A 113 10.24 -1.60 -3.09
CA TRP A 113 11.28 -2.59 -3.36
C TRP A 113 12.44 -1.99 -4.17
N LEU A 114 12.16 -1.16 -5.17
CA LEU A 114 13.17 -0.44 -5.95
C LEU A 114 13.99 0.48 -5.03
N PHE A 115 13.34 1.28 -4.18
CA PHE A 115 14.03 2.12 -3.21
C PHE A 115 14.93 1.29 -2.28
N GLY A 116 14.42 0.18 -1.76
CA GLY A 116 15.16 -0.73 -0.88
C GLY A 116 16.37 -1.36 -1.56
N ALA A 117 16.24 -1.75 -2.83
CA ALA A 117 17.34 -2.29 -3.63
C ALA A 117 18.44 -1.25 -3.89
N LEU A 118 18.06 -0.03 -4.30
CA LEU A 118 18.99 1.08 -4.52
C LEU A 118 19.72 1.48 -3.23
N GLU A 119 19.02 1.53 -2.10
CA GLU A 119 19.61 1.81 -0.79
C GLU A 119 20.59 0.71 -0.35
N ARG A 120 20.27 -0.56 -0.60
CA ARG A 120 21.16 -1.69 -0.29
C ARG A 120 22.42 -1.62 -1.15
N GLY A 121 22.29 -1.39 -2.45
CA GLY A 121 23.43 -1.23 -3.37
C GLY A 121 24.32 -0.05 -2.99
N ARG A 122 23.73 1.10 -2.60
CA ARG A 122 24.48 2.27 -2.11
C ARG A 122 25.31 1.95 -0.87
N ARG A 123 24.77 1.17 0.07
CA ARG A 123 25.48 0.77 1.31
C ARG A 123 26.62 -0.19 1.02
N SER A 124 26.40 -1.17 0.14
CA SER A 124 27.46 -2.11 -0.27
C SER A 124 28.61 -1.39 -0.96
N ALA A 125 28.33 -0.46 -1.88
CA ALA A 125 29.36 0.33 -2.55
C ALA A 125 30.17 1.20 -1.58
N ALA A 126 29.51 1.82 -0.59
CA ALA A 126 30.19 2.60 0.45
C ALA A 126 31.10 1.72 1.33
N ALA A 127 30.67 0.49 1.65
CA ALA A 127 31.48 -0.46 2.43
C ALA A 127 32.73 -0.91 1.66
N SER A 128 32.62 -1.12 0.34
CA SER A 128 33.77 -1.48 -0.52
C SER A 128 34.86 -0.42 -0.55
N LEU A 129 34.52 0.87 -0.48
CA LEU A 129 35.49 1.97 -0.46
C LEU A 129 36.26 2.07 0.86
N THR A 130 35.69 1.56 1.96
CA THR A 130 36.31 1.56 3.28
C THR A 130 37.05 0.25 3.60
N ALA A 131 36.97 -0.74 2.72
CA ALA A 131 37.68 -2.00 2.90
C ALA A 131 39.20 -1.76 2.86
N PRO A 132 40.00 -2.48 3.67
CA PRO A 132 41.46 -2.32 3.67
C PRO A 132 42.01 -2.51 2.25
N ALA A 133 42.82 -1.56 1.80
CA ALA A 133 43.50 -1.69 0.51
C ALA A 133 44.41 -2.92 0.57
N THR A 134 44.10 -3.93 -0.23
CA THR A 134 45.06 -5.00 -0.54
C THR A 134 46.15 -4.40 -1.41
N ASP A 135 47.41 -4.71 -1.11
CA ASP A 135 48.59 -4.21 -1.84
C ASP A 135 48.37 -4.28 -3.36
N GLY A 136 48.25 -3.12 -4.02
CA GLY A 136 48.08 -3.02 -5.48
C GLY A 136 46.94 -2.12 -6.00
N GLN A 137 46.06 -1.58 -5.15
CA GLN A 137 45.03 -0.63 -5.60
C GLN A 137 45.55 0.81 -5.65
N GLU A 138 45.84 1.30 -6.86
CA GLU A 138 46.09 2.72 -7.11
C GLU A 138 44.92 3.58 -6.60
N SER A 139 45.26 4.61 -5.82
CA SER A 139 44.29 5.54 -5.27
C SER A 139 43.67 6.38 -6.38
N ALA A 140 42.37 6.21 -6.60
CA ALA A 140 41.59 7.00 -7.57
C ALA A 140 41.54 8.50 -7.17
N PRO A 141 41.45 9.42 -8.15
CA PRO A 141 41.54 10.87 -7.91
C PRO A 141 40.39 11.42 -7.06
N THR A 142 40.73 12.37 -6.18
CA THR A 142 39.86 13.07 -5.22
C THR A 142 38.95 14.12 -5.87
N GLY A 143 38.20 13.74 -6.90
CA GLY A 143 37.16 14.58 -7.52
C GLY A 143 35.80 14.38 -6.84
N THR A 144 34.96 15.43 -6.79
CA THR A 144 33.55 15.29 -6.40
C THR A 144 32.83 14.39 -7.40
N ASP A 145 32.51 13.15 -7.02
CA ASP A 145 31.85 12.17 -7.89
C ASP A 145 30.44 12.66 -8.31
N PRO A 146 30.23 13.08 -9.57
CA PRO A 146 28.92 13.50 -10.05
C PRO A 146 27.89 12.36 -10.03
N ALA A 147 28.32 11.10 -10.14
CA ALA A 147 27.43 9.94 -10.04
C ALA A 147 26.88 9.77 -8.62
N ALA A 148 27.67 10.09 -7.58
CA ALA A 148 27.19 10.12 -6.20
C ALA A 148 26.10 11.17 -5.97
N LYS A 149 26.24 12.37 -6.57
CA LYS A 149 25.22 13.43 -6.50
C LYS A 149 23.94 13.01 -7.22
N GLY A 150 24.05 12.45 -8.43
CA GLY A 150 22.91 11.96 -9.20
C GLY A 150 22.11 10.89 -8.46
N ARG A 151 22.79 9.90 -7.87
CA ARG A 151 22.15 8.86 -7.05
C ARG A 151 21.39 9.43 -5.86
N ARG A 152 21.91 10.47 -5.20
CA ARG A 152 21.21 11.12 -4.07
C ARG A 152 19.93 11.81 -4.53
N VAL A 153 19.97 12.51 -5.67
CA VAL A 153 18.78 13.16 -6.26
C VAL A 153 17.72 12.12 -6.60
N VAL A 154 18.09 11.03 -7.29
CA VAL A 154 17.17 9.94 -7.65
C VAL A 154 16.50 9.35 -6.40
N MET A 155 17.27 9.08 -5.34
CA MET A 155 16.72 8.55 -4.08
C MET A 155 15.74 9.51 -3.42
N VAL A 156 16.02 10.82 -3.43
CA VAL A 156 15.12 11.83 -2.86
C VAL A 156 13.83 11.92 -3.68
N VAL A 157 13.93 12.01 -5.01
CA VAL A 157 12.76 12.05 -5.90
C VAL A 157 11.90 10.80 -5.71
N LEU A 158 12.51 9.61 -5.71
CA LEU A 158 11.78 8.36 -5.50
C LEU A 158 11.09 8.32 -4.12
N ALA A 159 11.76 8.79 -3.06
CA ALA A 159 11.14 8.87 -1.74
C ALA A 159 9.95 9.84 -1.70
N LEU A 160 10.06 11.00 -2.35
CA LEU A 160 8.96 11.98 -2.44
C LEU A 160 7.78 11.42 -3.24
N VAL A 161 8.03 10.74 -4.35
CA VAL A 161 6.98 10.07 -5.14
C VAL A 161 6.27 9.01 -4.31
N ILE A 162 7.02 8.15 -3.61
CA ILE A 162 6.46 7.11 -2.73
C ILE A 162 5.61 7.75 -1.62
N LEU A 163 6.10 8.80 -0.96
CA LEU A 163 5.36 9.51 0.09
C LEU A 163 4.10 10.19 -0.44
N GLY A 164 4.17 10.82 -1.61
CA GLY A 164 3.01 11.44 -2.26
C GLY A 164 1.94 10.41 -2.59
N LEU A 165 2.31 9.31 -3.24
CA LEU A 165 1.38 8.22 -3.57
C LEU A 165 0.80 7.57 -2.31
N ALA A 166 1.61 7.32 -1.28
CA ALA A 166 1.14 6.77 -0.01
C ALA A 166 0.20 7.73 0.72
N GLY A 167 0.43 9.06 0.63
CA GLY A 167 -0.47 10.07 1.19
C GLY A 167 -1.82 10.09 0.50
N VAL A 168 -1.84 10.10 -0.84
CA VAL A 168 -3.10 10.03 -1.62
C VAL A 168 -3.82 8.71 -1.36
N ALA A 169 -3.10 7.59 -1.29
CA ALA A 169 -3.69 6.29 -0.97
C ALA A 169 -4.27 6.28 0.46
N GLY A 170 -3.59 6.88 1.43
CA GLY A 170 -4.10 7.01 2.79
C GLY A 170 -5.38 7.82 2.87
N TYR A 171 -5.49 8.90 2.09
CA TYR A 171 -6.72 9.67 1.97
C TYR A 171 -7.87 8.80 1.44
N TYR A 172 -7.69 8.11 0.32
CA TYR A 172 -8.76 7.27 -0.23
C TYR A 172 -9.09 6.05 0.64
N VAL A 173 -8.11 5.43 1.31
CA VAL A 173 -8.38 4.35 2.28
C VAL A 173 -9.23 4.86 3.44
N PHE A 174 -8.93 6.06 3.94
CA PHE A 174 -9.73 6.71 4.98
C PHE A 174 -11.16 7.00 4.48
N GLU A 175 -11.31 7.62 3.32
CA GLU A 175 -12.60 7.95 2.73
C GLU A 175 -13.44 6.70 2.44
N THR A 176 -12.86 5.62 1.89
CA THR A 176 -13.54 4.33 1.74
C THR A 176 -14.09 3.82 3.08
N GLY A 177 -13.29 3.91 4.14
CA GLY A 177 -13.72 3.51 5.48
C GLY A 177 -14.81 4.41 6.07
N HIS A 178 -14.69 5.73 5.86
CA HIS A 178 -15.65 6.72 6.35
C HIS A 178 -17.01 6.56 5.69
N THR A 179 -17.08 6.52 4.36
CA THR A 179 -18.34 6.37 3.62
C THR A 179 -18.95 4.99 3.84
N GLY A 180 -18.12 3.96 4.07
CA GLY A 180 -18.60 2.65 4.51
C GLY A 180 -19.24 2.68 5.90
N ALA A 181 -18.69 3.44 6.84
CA ALA A 181 -19.28 3.62 8.17
C ALA A 181 -20.58 4.44 8.10
N GLU A 182 -20.65 5.47 7.25
CA GLU A 182 -21.87 6.24 7.01
C GLU A 182 -22.98 5.41 6.39
N ALA A 183 -22.67 4.49 5.47
CA ALA A 183 -23.65 3.58 4.89
C ALA A 183 -24.34 2.67 5.94
N VAL A 184 -23.66 2.36 7.05
CA VAL A 184 -24.18 1.46 8.10
C VAL A 184 -24.75 2.23 9.30
N TRP A 185 -24.11 3.33 9.70
CA TRP A 185 -24.40 4.06 10.93
C TRP A 185 -24.79 5.52 10.71
N GLY A 186 -24.81 5.98 9.46
CA GLY A 186 -25.25 7.33 9.11
C GLY A 186 -26.69 7.57 9.51
N THR A 187 -26.97 8.78 10.00
CA THR A 187 -28.36 9.21 10.22
C THR A 187 -28.98 9.63 8.90
N PRO A 188 -30.20 9.16 8.58
CA PRO A 188 -30.93 9.56 7.38
C PRO A 188 -31.32 11.04 7.37
#